data_AF-A0A5J5BDN7-F1
#
_entry.id   AF-A0A5J5BDN7-F1
#
_cell.length_a   1.000
_cell.length_b   1.000
_cell.length_c   1.000
_cell.angle_alpha   90.00
_cell.angle_beta   90.00
_cell.angle_gamma   90.00
#
_symmetry.space_group_name_H-M   'P 1'
#
loop_
_entity.id
_entity.type
_entity.pdbx_description
1 polymer ?
#
loop_
_entity_poly.entity_id
_entity_poly.type
_entity_poly.pdbx_seq_one_letter_code
_entity_poly.pdbx_strand_id
1 'polypeptide(L)'
;MDGSSAPPSDSNPTAGGASKYLADLPSRGLFSSTVLSSTPGGMRVYICDHDTSPPEDQLIKTNQMNILIRSLMLKKQKGDSSSKDVKGVTANESRKRAAEGTLDGRASAKRATTNTQVGSQQEGSKSRAPDKDFQILTVERLRALLKEKGLSVKGKKDELIARLRGVSG
;
A
#
# COMPACT_ATOMS: atom_id res chain seq x y z
N MET A 1 20.44 -6.18 69.39
CA MET A 1 20.93 -6.32 68.00
C MET A 1 20.09 -5.37 67.17
N ASP A 2 20.43 -4.10 67.27
CA ASP A 2 19.66 -2.98 66.74
C ASP A 2 19.95 -2.85 65.24
N GLY A 3 18.97 -3.21 64.42
CA GLY A 3 19.03 -3.05 62.97
C GLY A 3 18.61 -1.63 62.60
N SER A 4 19.57 -0.74 62.39
CA SER A 4 19.33 0.60 61.82
C SER A 4 18.68 0.49 60.44
N SER A 5 17.40 0.82 60.36
CA SER A 5 16.73 1.18 59.11
C SER A 5 17.08 2.63 58.78
N ALA A 6 17.84 2.84 57.71
CA ALA A 6 18.08 4.19 57.17
C ALA A 6 16.80 4.66 56.44
N PRO A 7 16.38 5.93 56.63
CA PRO A 7 15.28 6.50 55.86
C PRO A 7 15.69 6.70 54.39
N PRO A 8 14.73 6.71 53.44
CA PRO A 8 15.02 7.11 52.07
C PRO A 8 15.45 8.58 52.08
N SER A 9 16.67 8.85 51.61
CA SER A 9 17.16 10.21 51.42
C SER A 9 16.37 10.89 50.30
N ASP A 10 15.26 11.51 50.67
CA ASP A 10 14.63 12.55 49.86
C ASP A 10 15.49 13.82 49.88
N SER A 11 15.53 14.49 48.73
CA SER A 11 16.16 15.79 48.43
C SER A 11 17.66 15.79 48.08
N ASN A 12 17.94 15.75 46.77
CA ASN A 12 19.10 16.45 46.22
C ASN A 12 18.60 17.71 45.50
N PRO A 13 18.80 18.93 46.02
CA PRO A 13 18.21 20.15 45.50
C PRO A 13 18.92 20.74 44.27
N THR A 14 19.68 19.94 43.51
CA THR A 14 20.35 20.40 42.28
C THR A 14 20.24 19.38 41.16
N ALA A 15 19.01 19.09 40.70
CA ALA A 15 18.80 18.48 39.39
C ALA A 15 19.00 19.52 38.28
N GLY A 16 20.21 20.06 38.18
CA GLY A 16 20.59 20.99 37.11
C GLY A 16 20.84 20.21 35.82
N GLY A 17 19.95 20.32 34.84
CA GLY A 17 20.13 19.72 33.52
C GLY A 17 18.84 19.26 32.85
N ALA A 18 18.94 18.27 31.98
CA ALA A 18 17.79 17.66 31.29
C ALA A 18 16.90 16.80 32.21
N SER A 19 17.40 16.42 33.40
CA SER A 19 16.69 15.59 34.38
C SER A 19 15.38 16.22 34.89
N LYS A 20 15.27 17.56 34.88
CA LYS A 20 14.02 18.28 35.21
C LYS A 20 12.86 17.97 34.26
N TYR A 21 13.14 17.53 33.04
CA TYR A 21 12.13 17.13 32.06
C TYR A 21 11.80 15.63 32.13
N LEU A 22 12.46 14.90 33.03
CA LEU A 22 12.29 13.46 33.23
C LEU A 22 11.66 13.13 34.59
N ALA A 23 11.34 14.15 35.40
CA ALA A 23 10.54 13.98 36.61
C ALA A 23 9.07 13.63 36.25
N ASP A 24 8.37 12.97 37.17
CA ASP A 24 6.93 12.68 37.09
C ASP A 24 6.48 11.88 35.85
N LEU A 25 7.31 10.94 35.41
CA LEU A 25 6.90 10.00 34.36
C LEU A 25 5.69 9.16 34.81
N PRO A 26 4.74 8.84 33.91
CA PRO A 26 3.56 8.06 34.25
C PRO A 26 3.91 6.69 34.85
N SER A 27 3.60 6.48 36.12
CA SER A 27 3.79 5.19 36.79
C SER A 27 2.65 4.22 36.45
N ARG A 28 2.71 3.55 35.29
CA ARG A 28 1.70 2.54 34.88
C ARG A 28 1.96 1.13 35.40
N GLY A 29 2.98 0.93 36.25
CA GLY A 29 3.37 -0.40 36.72
C GLY A 29 4.07 -0.39 38.07
N LEU A 30 4.19 -1.57 38.68
CA LEU A 30 4.77 -1.81 40.02
C LEU A 30 6.23 -2.27 39.92
N PHE A 31 7.05 -1.58 39.14
CA PHE A 31 8.49 -1.88 39.02
C PHE A 31 9.30 -1.28 40.19
N SER A 32 8.88 -1.59 41.42
CA SER A 32 9.53 -1.12 42.65
C SER A 32 10.63 -2.06 43.14
N SER A 33 10.65 -3.31 42.68
CA SER A 33 11.67 -4.30 43.02
C SER A 33 12.70 -4.42 41.89
N THR A 34 13.96 -4.17 42.21
CA THR A 34 15.12 -4.44 41.34
C THR A 34 15.58 -5.89 41.40
N VAL A 35 14.92 -6.72 42.22
CA VAL A 35 15.26 -8.14 42.36
C VAL A 35 14.84 -8.87 41.09
N LEU A 36 15.82 -9.41 40.39
CA LEU A 36 15.61 -10.31 39.26
C LEU A 36 14.79 -11.51 39.75
N SER A 37 13.53 -11.58 39.33
CA SER A 37 12.65 -12.73 39.61
C SER A 37 13.36 -14.02 39.22
N SER A 38 13.69 -14.85 40.21
CA SER A 38 14.49 -16.07 40.05
C SER A 38 13.72 -17.24 39.42
N THR A 39 12.73 -16.98 38.58
CA THR A 39 12.04 -18.01 37.80
C THR A 39 12.92 -18.37 36.59
N PRO A 40 13.56 -19.56 36.54
CA PRO A 40 14.55 -19.90 35.51
C PRO A 40 13.92 -20.23 34.14
N GLY A 41 12.60 -20.14 34.02
CA GLY A 41 11.88 -20.34 32.77
C GLY A 41 11.30 -19.00 32.34
N GLY A 42 11.59 -18.57 31.11
CA GLY A 42 11.00 -17.37 30.51
C GLY A 42 9.47 -17.44 30.37
N MET A 43 8.91 -16.79 29.35
CA MET A 43 7.47 -16.82 29.09
C MET A 43 6.97 -18.27 29.07
N ARG A 44 6.07 -18.64 29.99
CA ARG A 44 5.54 -20.01 30.07
C ARG A 44 4.63 -20.27 28.88
N VAL A 45 4.74 -21.47 28.31
CA VAL A 45 3.83 -21.93 27.25
C VAL A 45 2.44 -22.09 27.86
N TYR A 46 1.45 -21.43 27.26
CA TYR A 46 0.06 -21.62 27.64
C TYR A 46 -0.48 -22.89 26.99
N ILE A 47 -1.05 -23.79 27.79
CA ILE A 47 -1.71 -25.02 27.36
C ILE A 47 -3.19 -24.87 27.70
N CYS A 48 -4.05 -24.99 26.70
CA CYS A 48 -5.50 -24.89 26.89
C CYS A 48 -6.04 -26.24 27.36
N ASP A 49 -6.59 -26.30 28.57
CA ASP A 49 -7.29 -27.49 29.09
C ASP A 49 -8.78 -27.51 28.71
N HIS A 50 -9.27 -26.48 28.04
CA HIS A 50 -10.65 -26.29 27.63
C HIS A 50 -10.73 -25.96 26.14
N ASP A 51 -11.93 -26.12 25.57
CA ASP A 51 -12.18 -25.74 24.19
C ASP A 51 -11.99 -24.22 24.01
N THR A 52 -11.14 -23.86 23.07
CA THR A 52 -10.87 -22.48 22.65
C THR A 52 -11.45 -22.17 21.28
N SER A 53 -12.42 -22.97 20.83
CA SER A 53 -13.19 -22.65 19.64
C SER A 53 -13.85 -21.27 19.81
N PRO A 54 -13.79 -20.40 18.79
CA PRO A 54 -14.48 -19.12 18.84
C PRO A 54 -15.99 -19.35 18.89
N PRO A 55 -16.77 -18.43 19.51
CA PRO A 55 -18.23 -18.53 19.53
C PRO A 55 -18.81 -18.69 18.12
N GLU A 56 -19.75 -19.62 17.96
CA GLU A 56 -20.24 -20.09 16.66
C GLU A 56 -20.88 -18.98 15.79
N ASP A 57 -21.43 -17.97 16.45
CA ASP A 57 -22.08 -16.83 15.80
C ASP A 57 -21.08 -15.82 15.21
N GLN A 58 -19.82 -15.84 15.64
CA GLN A 58 -18.80 -14.87 15.23
C GLN A 58 -17.99 -15.37 14.05
N LEU A 59 -18.48 -15.06 12.85
CA LEU A 59 -17.84 -15.44 11.59
C LEU A 59 -17.08 -14.26 10.97
N ILE A 60 -15.76 -14.38 10.89
CA ILE A 60 -14.92 -13.44 10.14
C ILE A 60 -15.04 -13.76 8.64
N LYS A 61 -15.69 -12.86 7.87
CA LYS A 61 -15.85 -13.00 6.42
C LYS A 61 -15.14 -11.87 5.68
N THR A 62 -14.34 -12.23 4.69
CA THR A 62 -13.75 -11.28 3.76
C THR A 62 -14.69 -11.06 2.59
N ASN A 63 -14.97 -9.79 2.30
CA ASN A 63 -15.78 -9.45 1.14
C ASN A 63 -14.95 -9.62 -0.14
N GLN A 64 -15.45 -10.45 -1.05
CA GLN A 64 -14.76 -10.87 -2.28
C GLN A 64 -14.82 -9.84 -3.42
N MET A 65 -15.61 -8.78 -3.27
CA MET A 65 -15.73 -7.75 -4.30
C MET A 65 -14.49 -6.87 -4.33
N ASN A 66 -13.94 -6.69 -5.53
CA ASN A 66 -12.84 -5.76 -5.77
C ASN A 66 -13.17 -4.36 -5.25
N ILE A 67 -12.18 -3.73 -4.59
CA ILE A 67 -12.34 -2.42 -3.96
C ILE A 67 -12.79 -1.32 -4.93
N LEU A 68 -12.36 -1.38 -6.20
CA LEU A 68 -12.75 -0.42 -7.22
C LEU A 68 -14.22 -0.58 -7.58
N ILE A 69 -14.66 -1.82 -7.82
CA ILE A 69 -16.05 -2.14 -8.15
C ILE A 69 -16.97 -1.68 -7.02
N ARG A 70 -16.62 -2.00 -5.77
CA ARG A 70 -17.36 -1.53 -4.58
C ARG A 70 -17.49 -0.01 -4.58
N SER A 71 -16.38 0.70 -4.79
CA SER A 71 -16.34 2.17 -4.74
C SER A 71 -17.24 2.78 -5.83
N LEU A 72 -17.20 2.22 -7.03
CA LEU A 72 -18.04 2.65 -8.15
C LEU A 72 -19.53 2.36 -7.87
N MET A 73 -19.86 1.20 -7.31
CA MET A 73 -21.24 0.85 -6.93
C MET A 73 -21.80 1.79 -5.86
N LEU A 74 -21.01 2.09 -4.82
CA LEU A 74 -21.38 3.07 -3.79
C LEU A 74 -21.60 4.46 -4.37
N LYS A 75 -20.75 4.89 -5.31
CA LYS A 75 -20.90 6.16 -6.03
C LYS A 75 -22.16 6.18 -6.90
N LYS A 76 -22.48 5.08 -7.58
CA LYS A 76 -23.71 4.96 -8.40
C LYS A 76 -24.96 5.09 -7.54
N GLN A 77 -25.03 4.37 -6.42
CA GLN A 77 -26.19 4.41 -5.53
C GLN A 77 -26.45 5.83 -5.00
N LYS A 78 -25.39 6.57 -4.64
CA LYS A 78 -25.52 7.95 -4.16
C LYS A 78 -26.02 8.93 -5.24
N GLY A 79 -25.75 8.67 -6.51
CA GLY A 79 -26.22 9.47 -7.64
C GLY A 79 -27.68 9.18 -8.05
N ASP A 80 -28.16 7.94 -7.90
CA ASP A 80 -29.57 7.59 -8.16
C ASP A 80 -30.51 8.09 -7.04
N SER A 81 -30.05 8.10 -5.78
CA SER A 81 -30.83 8.60 -4.63
C SER A 81 -30.82 10.12 -4.47
N SER A 82 -30.05 10.86 -5.26
CA SER A 82 -30.07 12.34 -5.27
C SER A 82 -30.91 12.85 -6.44
N SER A 83 -32.22 12.58 -6.42
CA SER A 83 -33.17 13.29 -7.28
C SER A 83 -34.20 14.03 -6.43
N LYS A 84 -34.17 15.37 -6.53
CA LYS A 84 -35.03 16.42 -5.92
C LYS A 84 -34.68 16.79 -4.46
N ASP A 85 -34.44 18.04 -4.04
CA ASP A 85 -34.73 19.37 -4.56
C ASP A 85 -33.73 20.43 -4.02
N VAL A 86 -33.77 21.61 -4.64
CA VAL A 86 -33.24 22.93 -4.23
C VAL A 86 -31.83 23.32 -4.72
N LYS A 87 -31.89 24.06 -5.82
CA LYS A 87 -30.94 25.06 -6.31
C LYS A 87 -30.41 25.96 -5.18
N GLY A 88 -29.11 25.87 -4.90
CA GLY A 88 -28.37 26.79 -4.03
C GLY A 88 -26.91 26.85 -4.45
N VAL A 89 -26.53 27.99 -5.01
CA VAL A 89 -25.23 28.34 -5.58
C VAL A 89 -24.19 28.53 -4.45
N THR A 90 -22.98 27.97 -4.61
CA THR A 90 -21.64 28.64 -4.52
C THR A 90 -20.52 27.72 -4.02
N ALA A 91 -19.37 27.83 -4.72
CA ALA A 91 -17.99 27.77 -4.19
C ALA A 91 -17.55 26.47 -3.51
N ASN A 92 -16.83 25.56 -4.17
CA ASN A 92 -15.38 25.68 -4.42
C ASN A 92 -14.66 26.71 -3.53
N GLU A 93 -14.06 26.25 -2.43
CA GLU A 93 -12.77 26.71 -1.85
C GLU A 93 -12.64 26.19 -0.40
N SER A 94 -11.68 25.33 -0.06
CA SER A 94 -10.50 25.66 0.77
C SER A 94 -9.63 24.39 0.93
N ARG A 95 -8.56 24.21 0.14
CA ARG A 95 -7.15 24.62 0.37
C ARG A 95 -6.41 23.91 1.54
N LYS A 96 -5.33 23.20 1.15
CA LYS A 96 -3.93 23.14 1.70
C LYS A 96 -3.42 21.68 1.72
N ARG A 97 -2.43 21.24 0.93
CA ARG A 97 -1.21 21.91 0.40
C ARG A 97 -1.05 21.67 -1.11
N ALA A 98 -0.91 22.76 -1.87
CA ALA A 98 -0.31 22.76 -3.18
C ALA A 98 1.21 22.91 -3.01
N ALA A 99 1.99 22.07 -3.68
CA ALA A 99 3.36 22.39 -4.07
C ALA A 99 3.38 22.24 -5.60
N GLU A 100 2.99 23.30 -6.28
CA GLU A 100 3.23 23.48 -7.71
C GLU A 100 4.65 24.05 -7.81
N GLY A 101 5.56 23.21 -8.28
CA GLY A 101 6.89 23.60 -8.73
C GLY A 101 6.86 23.50 -10.25
N THR A 102 6.99 24.67 -10.86
CA THR A 102 6.99 24.98 -12.28
C THR A 102 7.82 24.00 -13.11
N LEU A 103 7.27 23.64 -14.27
CA LEU A 103 7.92 22.91 -15.34
C LEU A 103 8.98 23.82 -15.97
N ASP A 104 10.25 23.40 -16.06
CA ASP A 104 11.14 23.91 -17.10
C ASP A 104 12.21 22.88 -17.46
N GLY A 105 12.23 22.55 -18.75
CA GLY A 105 13.06 21.51 -19.32
C GLY A 105 14.51 21.93 -19.51
N ARG A 106 15.44 21.01 -19.21
CA ARG A 106 16.74 20.99 -19.88
C ARG A 106 17.21 19.54 -20.05
N ALA A 107 17.20 19.10 -21.30
CA ALA A 107 17.78 17.84 -21.73
C ALA A 107 19.31 17.83 -21.50
N SER A 108 19.83 16.72 -20.97
CA SER A 108 21.13 16.16 -21.38
C SER A 108 21.38 14.78 -20.75
N ALA A 109 21.29 13.78 -21.63
CA ALA A 109 22.27 12.73 -21.87
C ALA A 109 23.02 12.08 -20.67
N LYS A 110 22.85 10.78 -20.48
CA LYS A 110 23.80 9.71 -20.88
C LYS A 110 23.50 8.36 -20.17
N ARG A 111 23.16 7.38 -21.00
CA ARG A 111 23.58 5.95 -21.05
C ARG A 111 23.37 4.95 -19.88
N ALA A 112 23.15 3.71 -20.35
CA ALA A 112 23.30 2.37 -19.74
C ALA A 112 22.09 1.88 -18.93
N THR A 113 21.24 0.98 -19.46
CA THR A 113 21.45 -0.44 -19.86
C THR A 113 21.90 -1.31 -18.69
N THR A 114 20.95 -2.09 -18.15
CA THR A 114 21.09 -3.54 -17.89
C THR A 114 19.74 -4.10 -17.40
N ASN A 115 19.02 -4.72 -18.33
CA ASN A 115 17.97 -5.68 -18.05
C ASN A 115 18.61 -7.06 -18.21
N THR A 116 18.64 -7.87 -17.15
CA THR A 116 19.03 -9.28 -17.24
C THR A 116 17.96 -10.13 -16.54
N GLN A 117 17.40 -10.99 -17.38
CA GLN A 117 16.31 -11.92 -17.17
C GLN A 117 16.66 -13.01 -16.14
N VAL A 118 15.67 -13.47 -15.38
CA VAL A 118 15.45 -14.91 -15.16
C VAL A 118 13.94 -15.15 -15.08
N GLY A 119 13.38 -15.77 -16.13
CA GLY A 119 12.02 -16.25 -16.18
C GLY A 119 12.00 -17.38 -17.19
N SER A 120 12.26 -18.58 -16.68
CA SER A 120 12.54 -19.81 -17.42
C SER A 120 11.51 -20.15 -18.49
N GLN A 121 12.04 -20.67 -19.59
CA GLN A 121 11.34 -21.45 -20.59
C GLN A 121 10.72 -22.72 -19.99
N GLN A 122 9.51 -23.05 -20.44
CA GLN A 122 9.12 -24.40 -20.90
C GLN A 122 7.75 -24.24 -21.61
N GLU A 123 7.75 -23.89 -22.89
CA GLU A 123 7.74 -24.80 -24.05
C GLU A 123 6.48 -25.68 -24.13
N GLY A 124 5.58 -25.28 -25.02
CA GLY A 124 4.33 -25.95 -25.32
C GLY A 124 3.83 -25.56 -26.72
N SER A 125 4.51 -26.07 -27.74
CA SER A 125 3.95 -26.60 -29.00
C SER A 125 2.92 -25.79 -29.82
N LYS A 126 3.27 -25.68 -31.12
CA LYS A 126 2.41 -25.63 -32.33
C LYS A 126 1.96 -24.26 -32.84
N SER A 127 2.70 -23.80 -33.86
CA SER A 127 2.19 -23.25 -35.12
C SER A 127 0.74 -22.72 -35.09
N ARG A 128 0.53 -21.50 -34.57
CA ARG A 128 -0.67 -20.73 -34.88
C ARG A 128 -0.46 -19.23 -34.72
N ALA A 129 0.04 -18.66 -35.82
CA ALA A 129 -0.17 -17.29 -36.28
C ALA A 129 0.47 -16.14 -35.48
N PRO A 130 0.99 -15.11 -36.17
CA PRO A 130 1.39 -13.83 -35.54
C PRO A 130 0.22 -13.10 -34.85
N ASP A 131 -1.00 -13.64 -34.98
CA ASP A 131 -2.25 -13.12 -34.42
C ASP A 131 -2.21 -12.96 -32.90
N LYS A 132 -1.64 -13.95 -32.18
CA LYS A 132 -1.54 -13.90 -30.72
C LYS A 132 -0.47 -12.91 -30.25
N ASP A 133 0.60 -12.76 -31.02
CA ASP A 133 1.74 -11.91 -30.67
C ASP A 133 1.32 -10.44 -30.65
N PHE A 134 0.52 -9.99 -31.63
CA PHE A 134 0.04 -8.60 -31.69
C PHE A 134 -0.90 -8.24 -30.52
N GLN A 135 -1.62 -9.21 -29.94
CA GLN A 135 -2.53 -8.95 -28.82
C GLN A 135 -1.77 -8.59 -27.53
N ILE A 136 -0.59 -9.19 -27.35
CA ILE A 136 0.31 -8.99 -26.19
C ILE A 136 1.03 -7.64 -26.29
N LEU A 137 1.19 -7.09 -27.49
CA LEU A 137 1.86 -5.80 -27.70
C LEU A 137 1.05 -4.61 -27.14
N THR A 138 1.77 -3.62 -26.63
CA THR A 138 1.20 -2.33 -26.23
C THR A 138 0.80 -1.51 -27.45
N VAL A 139 -0.11 -0.55 -27.26
CA VAL A 139 -0.58 0.34 -28.34
C VAL A 139 0.59 1.09 -28.98
N GLU A 140 1.59 1.51 -28.20
CA GLU A 140 2.78 2.18 -28.71
C GLU A 140 3.59 1.29 -29.66
N ARG A 141 3.77 0.01 -29.30
CA ARG A 141 4.50 -0.94 -30.14
C ARG A 141 3.72 -1.27 -31.41
N LEU A 142 2.39 -1.40 -31.33
CA LEU A 142 1.52 -1.58 -32.50
C LEU A 142 1.58 -0.37 -33.44
N ARG A 143 1.56 0.85 -32.89
CA ARG A 143 1.71 2.09 -33.66
C ARG A 143 3.07 2.20 -34.34
N ALA A 144 4.14 1.78 -33.66
CA ALA A 144 5.48 1.75 -34.24
C ALA A 144 5.56 0.78 -35.44
N LEU A 145 5.01 -0.43 -35.30
CA LEU A 145 4.96 -1.41 -36.40
C LEU A 145 4.12 -0.91 -37.58
N LEU A 146 2.98 -0.26 -37.32
CA LEU A 146 2.17 0.34 -38.39
C LEU A 146 2.91 1.49 -39.08
N LYS A 147 3.63 2.32 -38.33
CA LYS A 147 4.44 3.41 -38.88
C LYS A 147 5.60 2.87 -39.75
N GLU A 148 6.27 1.81 -39.30
CA GLU A 148 7.32 1.13 -40.06
C GLU A 148 6.78 0.54 -41.38
N LYS A 149 5.54 0.02 -41.36
CA LYS A 149 4.85 -0.50 -42.55
C LYS A 149 4.16 0.60 -43.39
N GLY A 150 4.30 1.88 -43.03
CA GLY A 150 3.69 3.01 -43.74
C GLY A 150 2.16 3.08 -43.64
N LEU A 151 1.56 2.41 -42.64
CA LEU A 151 0.12 2.32 -42.44
C LEU A 151 -0.41 3.37 -41.45
N SER A 152 -1.70 3.66 -41.51
CA SER A 152 -2.35 4.61 -40.61
C SER A 152 -2.27 4.16 -39.15
N VAL A 153 -1.81 5.07 -38.29
CA VAL A 153 -1.57 4.89 -36.85
C VAL A 153 -2.81 5.28 -35.99
N LYS A 154 -3.88 5.74 -36.64
CA LYS A 154 -5.12 6.18 -35.99
C LYS A 154 -6.06 4.98 -35.75
N GLY A 155 -6.76 5.01 -34.62
CA GLY A 155 -7.75 4.00 -34.24
C GLY A 155 -7.59 3.45 -32.82
N LYS A 156 -8.53 2.58 -32.45
CA LYS A 156 -8.50 1.77 -31.20
C LYS A 156 -7.50 0.60 -31.33
N LYS A 157 -7.07 0.00 -30.21
CA LYS A 157 -6.08 -1.09 -30.19
C LYS A 157 -6.45 -2.22 -31.16
N ASP A 158 -7.70 -2.65 -31.18
CA ASP A 158 -8.17 -3.75 -32.04
C ASP A 158 -8.09 -3.41 -33.54
N GLU A 159 -8.33 -2.15 -33.91
CA GLU A 159 -8.19 -1.67 -35.29
C GLU A 159 -6.72 -1.68 -35.75
N LEU A 160 -5.79 -1.34 -34.85
CA LEU A 160 -4.36 -1.40 -35.14
C LEU A 160 -3.90 -2.85 -35.35
N ILE A 161 -4.39 -3.77 -34.52
CA ILE A 161 -4.08 -5.20 -34.62
C ILE A 161 -4.70 -5.79 -35.90
N ALA A 162 -5.97 -5.50 -36.21
CA ALA A 162 -6.62 -5.94 -37.44
C ALA A 162 -5.85 -5.47 -38.69
N ARG A 163 -5.35 -4.24 -38.67
CA ARG A 163 -4.56 -3.66 -39.77
C ARG A 163 -3.18 -4.32 -39.92
N LEU A 164 -2.51 -4.67 -38.82
CA LEU A 164 -1.26 -5.43 -38.85
C LEU A 164 -1.47 -6.85 -39.36
N ARG A 165 -2.56 -7.51 -38.95
CA ARG A 165 -2.93 -8.84 -39.45
C ARG A 165 -3.23 -8.87 -40.93
N GLY A 166 -3.93 -7.85 -41.44
CA GLY A 166 -4.27 -7.73 -42.86
C GLY A 166 -3.07 -7.50 -43.78
N VAL A 167 -1.90 -7.12 -43.23
CA VAL A 167 -0.65 -6.91 -43.98
C VAL A 167 0.36 -8.04 -43.80
N SER A 168 0.23 -8.85 -42.75
CA SER A 168 1.07 -10.03 -42.52
C SER A 168 0.52 -11.31 -43.17
N GLY A 169 -0.51 -11.19 -44.00
CA GLY A 169 -1.11 -12.29 -44.78
C GLY A 169 -0.75 -12.24 -46.25
#